data_AF-A0A1A7WIR9-F1
#
_entry.id   AF-A0A1A7WIR9-F1
#
_cell.length_a   1.000
_cell.length_b   1.000
_cell.length_c   1.000
_cell.angle_alpha   90.00
_cell.angle_beta   90.00
_cell.angle_gamma   90.00
#
_symmetry.space_group_name_H-M   'P 1'
#
loop_
_entity.id
_entity.type
_entity.pdbx_description
1 polymer ?
#
loop_
_entity_poly.entity_id
_entity_poly.type
_entity_poly.pdbx_seq_one_letter_code
_entity_poly.pdbx_strand_id
1 'polypeptide(L)'
;MAQGAKKFKAQRSGAKKQHPNKQKGPKKGGRIIAPKKAQVVQQQKLKKGLEVAIRNKIEQEVTQRASSSFHKPLSVVKGVEGKGNPGAARPGTSSK
;
A
#
# COMPACT_ATOMS: atom_id res chain seq x y z
N MET A 1 67.57 19.95 -25.07
CA MET A 1 66.17 19.50 -25.34
C MET A 1 65.23 20.45 -24.61
N ALA A 2 64.30 21.11 -25.30
CA ALA A 2 63.33 22.00 -24.68
C ALA A 2 62.08 21.20 -24.27
N GLN A 3 61.84 21.03 -22.96
CA GLN A 3 60.61 20.45 -22.43
C GLN A 3 59.55 21.55 -22.31
N GLY A 4 58.50 21.50 -23.13
CA GLY A 4 57.38 22.43 -23.09
C GLY A 4 56.35 22.05 -22.01
N ALA A 5 55.99 23.01 -21.15
CA ALA A 5 54.98 22.81 -20.11
C ALA A 5 53.55 22.86 -20.70
N LYS A 6 52.93 21.68 -20.91
CA LYS A 6 51.48 21.59 -21.12
C LYS A 6 50.75 21.63 -19.78
N LYS A 7 50.32 22.82 -19.36
CA LYS A 7 49.38 23.00 -18.24
C LYS A 7 47.94 22.84 -18.75
N PHE A 8 47.34 21.67 -18.54
CA PHE A 8 45.89 21.50 -18.72
C PHE A 8 45.16 22.34 -17.67
N LYS A 9 44.35 23.31 -18.12
CA LYS A 9 43.46 24.10 -17.26
C LYS A 9 42.40 23.17 -16.66
N ALA A 10 42.24 23.21 -15.34
CA ALA A 10 41.19 22.47 -14.64
C ALA A 10 39.79 22.95 -15.08
N GLN A 11 38.97 22.02 -15.55
CA GLN A 11 37.57 22.29 -15.88
C GLN A 11 36.79 22.53 -14.57
N ARG A 12 36.36 23.77 -14.33
CA ARG A 12 35.37 24.08 -13.30
C ARG A 12 34.02 23.53 -13.75
N SER A 13 33.35 22.77 -12.90
CA SER A 13 31.93 22.48 -13.09
C SER A 13 31.17 22.67 -11.77
N GLY A 14 30.69 23.90 -11.58
CA GLY A 14 29.45 24.10 -10.83
C GLY A 14 28.31 23.47 -11.62
N ALA A 15 27.85 22.31 -11.18
CA ALA A 15 26.61 21.70 -11.66
C ALA A 15 25.92 21.07 -10.46
N LYS A 16 24.78 21.64 -10.06
CA LYS A 16 23.90 21.11 -9.02
C LYS A 16 23.45 19.71 -9.44
N LYS A 17 24.04 18.66 -8.85
CA LYS A 17 23.48 17.31 -8.95
C LYS A 17 22.34 17.21 -7.94
N GLN A 18 21.10 17.42 -8.39
CA GLN A 18 19.96 16.90 -7.66
C GLN A 18 20.09 15.38 -7.66
N HIS A 19 20.51 14.83 -6.53
CA HIS A 19 20.53 13.40 -6.33
C HIS A 19 19.07 12.93 -6.34
N PRO A 20 18.68 12.00 -7.24
CA PRO A 20 17.39 11.37 -7.11
C PRO A 20 17.39 10.66 -5.76
N ASN A 21 16.41 10.98 -4.92
CA ASN A 21 16.16 10.32 -3.64
C ASN A 21 15.65 8.90 -3.92
N LYS A 22 16.48 8.07 -4.54
CA LYS A 22 16.26 6.64 -4.64
C LYS A 22 16.41 6.13 -3.22
N GLN A 23 15.38 5.45 -2.71
CA GLN A 23 15.46 4.71 -1.46
C GLN A 23 16.72 3.84 -1.55
N LYS A 24 17.78 4.24 -0.85
CA LYS A 24 19.02 3.48 -0.81
C LYS A 24 18.66 2.19 -0.11
N GLY A 25 18.53 1.12 -0.89
CA GLY A 25 18.51 -0.23 -0.36
C GLY A 25 19.74 -0.46 0.53
N PRO A 26 19.79 -1.58 1.25
CA PRO A 26 20.92 -1.90 2.13
C PRO A 26 22.24 -1.65 1.40
N LYS A 27 23.14 -0.90 2.04
CA LYS A 27 24.45 -0.58 1.48
C LYS A 27 25.16 -1.88 1.08
N LYS A 28 26.07 -1.84 0.11
CA LYS A 28 26.90 -3.00 -0.26
C LYS A 28 27.50 -3.64 1.02
N GLY A 29 27.11 -4.88 1.33
CA GLY A 29 27.47 -5.60 2.57
C GLY A 29 26.40 -5.61 3.68
N GLY A 30 25.33 -4.83 3.56
CA GLY A 30 24.21 -4.81 4.49
C GLY A 30 23.28 -6.01 4.25
N ARG A 31 23.20 -6.92 5.22
CA ARG A 31 22.27 -8.07 5.15
C ARG A 31 20.86 -7.59 5.48
N ILE A 32 19.90 -7.87 4.61
CA ILE A 32 18.47 -7.72 4.93
C ILE A 32 18.11 -8.85 5.88
N ILE A 33 17.95 -8.53 7.16
CA ILE A 33 17.53 -9.50 8.17
C ILE A 33 16.00 -9.47 8.20
N ALA A 34 15.37 -10.51 7.67
CA ALA A 34 13.94 -10.71 7.88
C ALA A 34 13.66 -10.79 9.40
N PRO A 35 12.53 -10.24 9.89
CA PRO A 35 12.21 -10.34 11.31
C PRO A 35 12.27 -11.80 11.75
N LYS A 36 12.87 -12.09 12.92
CA LYS A 36 12.97 -13.46 13.47
C LYS A 36 11.61 -14.19 13.52
N LYS A 37 10.50 -13.44 13.51
CA LYS A 37 9.11 -13.91 13.54
C LYS A 37 8.33 -13.55 12.27
N ALA A 38 8.99 -13.40 11.12
CA ALA A 38 8.35 -13.01 9.85
C ALA A 38 7.16 -13.91 9.49
N GLN A 39 7.29 -15.22 9.69
CA GLN A 39 6.21 -16.18 9.47
C GLN A 39 5.01 -15.92 10.40
N VAL A 40 5.26 -15.65 11.69
CA VAL A 40 4.19 -15.32 12.66
C VAL A 40 3.48 -14.02 12.27
N VAL A 41 4.23 -13.00 11.84
CA VAL A 41 3.66 -11.73 11.38
C VAL A 41 2.80 -11.93 10.13
N GLN A 42 3.26 -12.75 9.17
CA GLN A 42 2.51 -13.08 7.96
C GLN A 42 1.23 -13.84 8.29
N GLN A 43 1.32 -14.85 9.17
CA GLN A 43 0.16 -15.62 9.65
C GLN A 43 -0.85 -14.74 10.38
N GLN A 44 -0.42 -13.82 11.24
CA GLN A 44 -1.29 -12.88 11.93
C GLN A 44 -2.02 -11.94 10.96
N LYS A 45 -1.32 -11.43 9.94
CA LYS A 45 -1.93 -10.60 8.90
C LYS A 45 -2.96 -11.38 8.10
N LEU A 46 -2.63 -12.60 7.72
CA LEU A 46 -3.54 -13.50 7.02
C LEU A 46 -4.77 -13.80 7.88
N LYS A 47 -4.59 -14.19 9.14
CA LYS A 47 -5.67 -14.45 10.09
C LYS A 47 -6.61 -13.24 10.23
N LYS A 48 -6.05 -12.05 10.47
CA LYS A 48 -6.84 -10.82 10.60
C LYS A 48 -7.61 -10.49 9.31
N GLY A 49 -6.98 -10.66 8.15
CA GLY A 49 -7.63 -10.44 6.86
C GLY A 49 -8.80 -11.39 6.62
N LEU A 50 -8.61 -12.68 6.88
CA LEU A 50 -9.67 -13.69 6.75
C LEU A 50 -10.80 -13.47 7.75
N GLU A 51 -10.50 -13.14 9.00
CA GLU A 51 -11.50 -12.86 10.03
C GLU A 51 -12.44 -11.71 9.62
N VAL A 52 -11.87 -10.61 9.12
CA VAL A 52 -12.66 -9.48 8.61
C VAL A 52 -13.47 -9.87 7.37
N ALA A 53 -12.88 -10.62 6.44
CA ALA A 53 -13.58 -11.07 5.24
C ALA A 53 -14.77 -11.99 5.56
N ILE A 54 -14.60 -12.91 6.52
CA ILE A 54 -15.66 -13.82 6.97
C ILE A 54 -16.78 -13.03 7.64
N ARG A 55 -16.46 -12.11 8.55
CA ARG A 55 -17.48 -11.23 9.18
C ARG A 55 -18.28 -10.47 8.12
N ASN A 56 -17.60 -9.81 7.19
CA ASN A 56 -18.26 -9.07 6.11
C ASN A 56 -19.16 -9.96 5.25
N LYS A 57 -18.71 -11.18 4.94
CA LYS A 57 -19.50 -12.13 4.15
C LYS A 57 -20.75 -12.59 4.90
N ILE A 58 -20.62 -12.91 6.19
CA ILE A 58 -21.76 -13.28 7.04
C ILE A 58 -22.76 -12.12 7.13
N GLU A 59 -22.28 -10.90 7.38
CA GLU A 59 -23.14 -9.71 7.46
C GLU A 59 -23.92 -9.46 6.16
N GLN A 60 -23.26 -9.61 5.01
CA GLN A 60 -23.92 -9.51 3.70
C GLN A 60 -24.97 -10.61 3.49
N GLU A 61 -24.63 -11.87 3.74
CA GLU A 61 -25.54 -13.00 3.56
C GLU A 61 -26.75 -12.92 4.49
N VAL A 62 -26.52 -12.57 5.76
CA VAL A 62 -27.60 -12.40 6.75
C VAL A 62 -28.50 -11.23 6.36
N THR A 63 -27.92 -10.11 5.94
CA THR A 63 -28.70 -8.95 5.48
C THR A 63 -29.49 -9.28 4.22
N GLN A 64 -28.92 -10.02 3.28
CA GLN A 64 -29.61 -10.45 2.05
C GLN A 64 -30.80 -11.35 2.39
N ARG A 65 -30.58 -12.38 3.21
CA ARG A 65 -31.64 -13.30 3.67
C ARG A 65 -32.76 -12.56 4.42
N ALA A 66 -32.39 -11.66 5.32
CA ALA A 66 -33.36 -10.84 6.02
C ALA A 66 -34.12 -9.92 5.05
N SER A 67 -33.41 -9.25 4.13
CA SER A 67 -34.02 -8.34 3.15
C SER A 67 -35.01 -9.03 2.22
N SER A 68 -34.81 -10.31 1.90
CA SER A 68 -35.81 -11.09 1.14
C SER A 68 -37.06 -11.43 1.94
N SER A 69 -36.99 -11.46 3.28
CA SER A 69 -38.13 -11.78 4.16
C SER A 69 -38.92 -10.55 4.57
N PHE A 70 -38.34 -9.34 4.52
CA PHE A 70 -38.99 -8.09 4.89
C PHE A 70 -39.58 -7.38 3.67
N HIS A 71 -40.62 -6.58 3.89
CA HIS A 71 -41.24 -5.74 2.87
C HIS A 71 -40.34 -4.56 2.43
N LYS A 72 -39.26 -4.28 3.17
CA LYS A 72 -38.28 -3.23 2.88
C LYS A 72 -36.86 -3.79 3.02
N PRO A 73 -35.96 -3.54 2.06
CA PRO A 73 -34.59 -4.06 2.10
C PRO A 73 -33.80 -3.39 3.23
N LEU A 74 -32.99 -4.20 3.91
CA LEU A 74 -32.09 -3.74 4.98
C LEU A 74 -30.73 -3.36 4.37
N SER A 75 -30.09 -2.34 4.93
CA SER A 75 -28.76 -1.89 4.50
C SER A 75 -27.73 -2.13 5.59
N VAL A 76 -26.61 -2.78 5.26
CA VAL A 76 -25.45 -2.88 6.17
C VAL A 76 -24.83 -1.51 6.34
N VAL A 77 -24.81 -0.99 7.57
CA VAL A 77 -24.09 0.24 7.92
C VAL A 77 -22.66 -0.14 8.25
N LYS A 78 -21.71 0.37 7.46
CA LYS A 78 -20.28 0.14 7.72
C LYS A 78 -19.89 0.81 9.03
N GLY A 79 -19.39 0.01 9.99
CA GLY A 79 -18.85 0.54 11.24
C GLY A 79 -17.64 1.45 10.99
N VAL A 80 -17.24 2.21 12.01
CA VAL A 80 -16.02 3.05 11.99
C VAL A 80 -14.74 2.21 12.04
N GLU A 81 -14.60 1.28 11.11
CA GLU A 81 -13.37 0.52 10.90
C GLU A 81 -12.46 1.33 9.97
N GLY A 82 -11.63 2.16 10.63
CA GLY A 82 -10.38 2.75 10.13
C GLY A 82 -10.32 3.12 8.65
N LYS A 83 -10.42 4.43 8.36
CA LYS A 83 -10.00 5.11 7.12
C LYS A 83 -8.99 4.28 6.29
N GLY A 84 -9.47 3.63 5.24
CA GLY A 84 -8.58 2.85 4.36
C GLY A 84 -9.23 1.89 3.38
N ASN A 85 -10.37 2.24 2.76
CA ASN A 85 -10.73 1.64 1.46
C ASN A 85 -11.84 2.46 0.76
N PRO A 86 -11.53 3.31 -0.24
CA PRO A 86 -12.54 3.90 -1.12
C PRO A 86 -12.75 2.93 -2.28
N GLY A 87 -13.65 1.96 -2.10
CA GLY A 87 -13.76 0.85 -3.04
C GLY A 87 -15.12 0.19 -3.04
N ALA A 88 -16.19 0.98 -3.14
CA ALA A 88 -17.48 0.54 -3.65
C ALA A 88 -18.25 1.78 -4.10
N ALA A 89 -18.05 2.16 -5.37
CA ALA A 89 -18.93 3.12 -6.02
C ALA A 89 -20.36 2.56 -5.96
N ARG A 90 -21.26 3.33 -5.33
CA ARG A 90 -22.69 3.02 -5.29
C ARG A 90 -23.22 3.00 -6.73
N PRO A 91 -23.96 1.96 -7.17
CA PRO A 91 -24.73 2.09 -8.39
C PRO A 91 -25.81 3.15 -8.15
N GLY A 92 -25.76 4.22 -8.92
CA GLY A 92 -26.73 5.31 -8.87
C GLY A 92 -28.11 4.77 -9.25
N THR A 93 -29.09 4.97 -8.39
CA THR A 93 -30.50 4.85 -8.73
C THR A 93 -30.88 6.08 -9.55
N SER A 94 -30.81 6.00 -10.88
CA SER A 94 -31.46 6.98 -11.75
C SER A 94 -32.87 6.49 -12.07
N SER A 95 -33.84 7.04 -11.33
CA SER A 95 -35.24 7.05 -11.74
C SER A 95 -35.45 8.24 -12.67
N LYS A 96 -35.86 7.98 -13.90
CA LYS A 96 -36.78 8.79 -14.71
C LYS A 96 -37.26 7.97 -15.91
#